data_AF-A0A1F9D5Q2-F1
#
_entry.id   AF-A0A1F9D5Q2-F1
#
_cell.length_a   1.000
_cell.length_b   1.000
_cell.length_c   1.000
_cell.angle_alpha   90.00
_cell.angle_beta   90.00
_cell.angle_gamma   90.00
#
_symmetry.space_group_name_H-M   'P 1'
#
loop_
_entity.id
_entity.type
_entity.pdbx_description
1 polymer ?
#
loop_
_entity_poly.entity_id
_entity_poly.type
_entity_poly.pdbx_seq_one_letter_code
_entity_poly.pdbx_strand_id
1 'polypeptide(L)'
;MEIENPAGRHKKILVSARKRELKRITQNLQNSLKEIPGILFEEKGPILSDHYRNVPQKFFTQVPQVVEAELQQWKNYWKMASGKMVLEIRPQSNFHKGKAVREILKTVTSLRLLPIYLGDDQTDEDAFRALKGQGISVFIGPATLPSEADFFLRNTNEVQEFLFRCQEVRRVGIHCSGAT
;
A
#
# COMPACT_ATOMS: atom_id res chain seq x y z
N MET A 1 1.59 0.55 3.43
CA MET A 1 1.72 1.91 2.87
C MET A 1 1.93 2.86 4.03
N GLU A 2 3.09 3.51 4.05
CA GLU A 2 3.36 4.70 4.85
C GLU A 2 2.79 5.88 4.07
N ILE A 3 1.95 6.71 4.70
CA ILE A 3 1.49 7.98 4.13
C ILE A 3 2.13 9.04 5.00
N GLU A 4 3.10 9.77 4.45
CA GLU A 4 3.70 10.91 5.14
C GLU A 4 2.99 12.17 4.63
N ASN A 5 2.46 12.97 5.55
CA ASN A 5 1.94 14.29 5.24
C ASN A 5 2.74 15.33 6.03
N PRO A 6 2.57 16.64 5.74
CA PRO A 6 3.27 17.69 6.47
C PRO A 6 2.95 17.75 7.98
N ALA A 7 1.86 17.11 8.42
CA ALA A 7 1.48 16.99 9.82
C ALA A 7 2.08 15.75 10.52
N GLY A 8 2.79 14.89 9.79
CA GLY A 8 3.51 13.73 10.32
C GLY A 8 3.35 12.43 9.53
N ARG A 9 4.00 11.38 10.02
CA ARG A 9 3.93 10.03 9.44
C ARG A 9 2.67 9.30 9.88
N HIS A 10 1.79 9.02 8.92
CA HIS A 10 0.65 8.13 9.10
C HIS A 10 1.01 6.73 8.58
N LYS A 11 1.51 5.89 9.48
CA LYS A 11 1.73 4.47 9.18
C LYS A 11 0.39 3.76 9.21
N LYS A 12 0.03 3.04 8.15
CA LYS A 12 -1.22 2.27 8.16
C LYS A 12 -1.10 1.11 9.15
N ILE A 13 -1.64 1.33 10.35
CA ILE A 13 -1.80 0.32 11.39
C ILE A 13 -2.74 -0.76 10.83
N LEU A 14 -2.44 -2.05 11.05
CA LEU A 14 -3.43 -3.10 10.83
C LEU A 14 -4.71 -2.71 11.57
N VAL A 15 -5.84 -2.68 10.88
CA VAL A 15 -7.16 -2.54 11.53
C VAL A 15 -7.22 -3.58 12.65
N SER A 16 -7.81 -3.23 13.80
CA SER A 16 -7.83 -4.08 15.01
C SER A 16 -8.24 -5.53 14.74
N ALA A 17 -9.17 -5.77 13.82
CA ALA A 17 -9.55 -7.09 13.33
C ALA A 17 -8.36 -7.88 12.75
N ARG A 18 -7.57 -7.27 11.86
CA ARG A 18 -6.43 -7.94 11.19
C ARG A 18 -5.32 -8.24 12.19
N LYS A 19 -5.13 -7.40 13.22
CA LYS A 19 -4.16 -7.71 14.29
C LYS A 19 -4.57 -8.98 15.04
N ARG A 20 -5.87 -9.15 15.33
CA ARG A 20 -6.39 -10.36 15.98
C ARG A 20 -6.24 -11.59 15.08
N GLU A 21 -6.52 -11.45 13.80
CA GLU A 21 -6.31 -12.51 12.80
C GLU A 21 -4.84 -12.94 12.74
N LEU A 22 -3.90 -11.99 12.59
CA LEU A 22 -2.47 -12.28 12.56
C LEU A 22 -2.02 -13.00 13.83
N LYS A 23 -2.44 -12.51 15.01
CA LYS A 23 -2.13 -13.17 16.29
C LYS A 23 -2.64 -14.62 16.33
N ARG A 24 -3.83 -14.88 15.77
CA ARG A 24 -4.42 -16.22 15.71
C ARG A 24 -3.64 -17.13 14.76
N ILE A 25 -3.25 -16.60 13.59
CA ILE A 25 -2.39 -17.30 12.62
C ILE A 25 -1.05 -17.64 13.28
N THR A 26 -0.37 -16.66 13.91
CA THR A 26 0.91 -16.88 14.60
C THR A 26 0.78 -18.00 15.63
N GLN A 27 -0.25 -17.96 16.49
CA GLN A 27 -0.44 -18.96 17.54
C GLN A 27 -0.71 -20.36 16.96
N ASN A 28 -1.53 -20.46 15.92
CA ASN A 28 -1.82 -21.72 15.25
C ASN A 28 -0.56 -22.32 14.63
N LEU A 29 0.23 -21.52 13.91
CA LEU A 29 1.47 -21.98 13.27
C LEU A 29 2.52 -22.38 14.29
N GLN A 30 2.71 -21.60 15.36
CA GLN A 30 3.59 -21.97 16.47
C GLN A 30 3.18 -23.32 17.08
N ASN A 31 1.88 -23.56 17.26
CA ASN A 31 1.39 -24.83 17.79
C ASN A 31 1.56 -26.00 16.80
N SER A 32 1.29 -25.80 15.52
CA SER A 32 1.39 -26.83 14.47
C SER A 32 2.83 -27.19 14.12
N LEU A 33 3.77 -26.25 14.30
CA LEU A 33 5.17 -26.40 13.92
C LEU A 33 6.10 -26.56 15.15
N LYS A 34 5.56 -26.66 16.36
CA LYS A 34 6.33 -26.75 17.62
C LYS A 34 7.34 -27.89 17.67
N GLU A 35 7.07 -29.00 16.99
CA GLU A 35 7.93 -30.19 16.96
C GLU A 35 9.02 -30.11 15.86
N ILE A 36 9.01 -29.06 15.04
CA ILE A 36 10.00 -28.85 13.98
C ILE A 36 11.16 -28.00 14.55
N PRO A 37 12.33 -28.59 14.84
CA PRO A 37 13.43 -27.85 15.42
C PRO A 37 13.98 -26.82 14.41
N GLY A 38 14.41 -25.67 14.92
CA GLY A 38 15.10 -24.64 14.12
C GLY A 38 14.20 -23.71 13.30
N ILE A 39 12.87 -23.87 13.34
CA ILE A 39 11.96 -22.86 12.78
C ILE A 39 11.93 -21.60 13.66
N LEU A 40 11.93 -20.42 13.03
CA LEU A 40 11.89 -19.14 13.73
C LEU A 40 10.75 -18.27 13.19
N PHE A 41 9.94 -17.74 14.09
CA PHE A 41 8.85 -16.83 13.77
C PHE A 41 9.27 -15.38 14.07
N GLU A 42 9.10 -14.48 13.11
CA GLU A 42 9.45 -13.07 13.26
C GLU A 42 8.27 -12.17 12.86
N GLU A 43 7.77 -11.36 13.79
CA GLU A 43 6.71 -10.39 13.54
C GLU A 43 7.28 -9.03 13.12
N LYS A 44 6.96 -8.59 11.89
CA LYS A 44 7.31 -7.29 11.32
C LYS A 44 6.06 -6.47 11.06
N GLY A 45 5.41 -6.02 12.13
CA GLY A 45 4.19 -5.21 12.06
C GLY A 45 3.04 -5.97 11.38
N PRO A 46 2.67 -5.66 10.12
CA PRO A 46 1.66 -6.40 9.36
C PRO A 46 2.08 -7.80 8.88
N ILE A 47 3.35 -8.17 8.98
CA ILE A 47 3.92 -9.37 8.34
C ILE A 47 4.40 -10.34 9.42
N LEU A 48 4.11 -11.62 9.27
CA LEU A 48 4.76 -12.70 9.99
C LEU A 48 5.73 -13.41 9.03
N SER A 49 6.97 -13.61 9.45
CA SER A 49 7.99 -14.34 8.68
C SER A 49 8.34 -15.64 9.38
N ASP A 50 8.18 -16.75 8.67
CA ASP A 50 8.51 -18.09 9.13
C ASP A 50 9.83 -18.50 8.48
N HIS A 51 10.93 -18.36 9.21
CA HIS A 51 12.26 -18.72 8.74
C HIS A 51 12.52 -20.20 8.97
N TYR A 52 12.85 -20.92 7.90
CA TYR A 52 13.10 -22.37 7.95
C TYR A 52 14.52 -22.75 7.51
N ARG A 53 15.46 -21.79 7.53
CA ARG A 53 16.87 -22.03 7.16
C ARG A 53 17.56 -23.06 8.03
N ASN A 54 17.25 -23.06 9.33
CA ASN A 54 17.88 -23.94 10.33
C ASN A 54 17.04 -25.21 10.59
N VAL A 55 15.97 -25.41 9.82
CA VAL A 55 15.12 -26.59 9.92
C VAL A 55 15.82 -27.80 9.26
N PRO A 56 15.72 -29.02 9.83
CA PRO A 56 16.23 -30.22 9.15
C PRO A 56 15.57 -30.43 7.78
N GLN A 57 16.35 -30.80 6.76
CA GLN A 57 15.91 -30.88 5.37
C GLN A 57 14.67 -31.77 5.15
N LYS A 58 14.47 -32.81 5.98
CA LYS A 58 13.28 -33.68 5.95
C LYS A 58 11.95 -32.92 6.14
N PHE A 59 11.98 -31.73 6.72
CA PHE A 59 10.81 -30.90 7.00
C PHE A 59 10.63 -29.76 5.99
N PHE A 60 11.52 -29.58 5.01
CA PHE A 60 11.44 -28.48 4.03
C PHE A 60 10.15 -28.48 3.21
N THR A 61 9.56 -29.65 2.97
CA THR A 61 8.25 -29.76 2.32
C THR A 61 7.11 -29.56 3.31
N GLN A 62 7.26 -30.00 4.56
CA GLN A 62 6.21 -29.93 5.57
C GLN A 62 5.91 -28.48 6.01
N VAL A 63 6.94 -27.65 6.18
CA VAL A 63 6.76 -26.26 6.66
C VAL A 63 5.84 -25.44 5.73
N PRO A 64 6.10 -25.34 4.41
CA PRO A 64 5.18 -24.64 3.50
C PRO A 64 3.78 -25.23 3.47
N GLN A 65 3.63 -26.56 3.54
CA GLN A 65 2.32 -27.21 3.53
C GLN A 65 1.46 -26.84 4.75
N VAL A 66 2.06 -26.81 5.93
CA VAL A 66 1.37 -26.40 7.16
C VAL A 66 0.96 -24.93 7.10
N VAL A 67 1.85 -24.05 6.63
CA VAL A 67 1.54 -22.63 6.46
C VAL A 67 0.43 -22.42 5.44
N GLU A 68 0.48 -23.10 4.29
CA GLU A 68 -0.55 -23.02 3.27
C GLU A 68 -1.90 -23.54 3.76
N ALA A 69 -1.91 -24.65 4.51
CA ALA A 69 -3.12 -25.20 5.11
C ALA A 69 -3.76 -24.24 6.13
N GLU A 70 -2.98 -23.62 7.02
CA GLU A 70 -3.49 -22.62 7.95
C GLU A 70 -4.11 -21.43 7.21
N LEU A 71 -3.49 -20.99 6.12
CA LEU A 71 -3.96 -19.84 5.35
C LEU A 71 -5.21 -20.12 4.49
N GLN A 72 -5.62 -21.37 4.29
CA GLN A 72 -6.82 -21.68 3.49
C GLN A 72 -8.09 -20.99 4.00
N GLN A 73 -8.29 -20.97 5.32
CA GLN A 73 -9.43 -20.28 5.94
C GLN A 73 -9.32 -18.75 5.85
N TRP A 74 -8.11 -18.23 5.63
CA TRP A 74 -7.77 -16.81 5.58
C TRP A 74 -7.55 -16.29 4.16
N LYS A 75 -7.77 -17.12 3.13
CA LYS A 75 -7.35 -16.87 1.74
C LYS A 75 -7.85 -15.57 1.12
N ASN A 76 -8.94 -14.99 1.62
CA ASN A 76 -9.49 -13.71 1.14
C ASN A 76 -8.83 -12.48 1.78
N TYR A 77 -8.01 -12.67 2.81
CA TYR A 77 -7.46 -11.60 3.65
C TYR A 77 -5.97 -11.70 3.85
N TRP A 78 -5.38 -12.89 3.68
CA TRP A 78 -3.97 -13.19 3.91
C TRP A 78 -3.42 -14.02 2.75
N LYS A 79 -2.14 -13.83 2.46
CA LYS A 79 -1.41 -14.60 1.45
C LYS A 79 -0.01 -14.93 1.95
N MET A 80 0.51 -16.05 1.46
CA MET A 80 1.91 -16.43 1.62
C MET A 80 2.72 -15.87 0.45
N ALA A 81 3.95 -15.45 0.73
CA ALA A 81 4.98 -15.21 -0.27
C ALA A 81 6.25 -15.96 0.14
N SER A 82 6.93 -16.58 -0.83
CA SER A 82 8.14 -17.36 -0.57
C SER A 82 9.39 -16.52 -0.84
N GLY A 83 10.33 -16.53 0.09
CA GLY A 83 11.68 -16.01 -0.06
C GLY A 83 12.73 -17.10 0.16
N LYS A 84 14.01 -16.71 0.14
CA LYS A 84 15.12 -17.65 0.35
C LYS A 84 15.12 -18.19 1.79
N MET A 85 14.57 -19.38 1.97
CA MET A 85 14.42 -20.07 3.27
C MET A 85 13.52 -19.31 4.27
N VAL A 86 12.53 -18.58 3.76
CA VAL A 86 11.54 -17.85 4.56
C VAL A 86 10.18 -17.87 3.87
N LEU A 87 9.09 -17.96 4.64
CA LEU A 87 7.72 -17.75 4.19
C LEU A 87 7.17 -16.49 4.84
N GLU A 88 6.72 -15.53 4.04
CA GLU A 88 6.13 -14.28 4.52
C GLU A 88 4.61 -14.36 4.42
N ILE A 89 3.95 -14.33 5.57
CA ILE A 89 2.50 -14.22 5.70
C ILE A 89 2.16 -12.74 5.81
N ARG A 90 1.41 -12.26 4.82
CA ARG A 90 1.08 -10.85 4.70
C ARG A 90 -0.39 -10.66 4.31
N PRO A 91 -1.02 -9.53 4.68
CA PRO A 91 -2.38 -9.26 4.27
C PRO A 91 -2.48 -9.30 2.74
N GLN A 92 -3.56 -9.88 2.22
CA GLN A 92 -3.96 -9.62 0.85
C GLN A 92 -4.17 -8.12 0.72
N SER A 93 -3.38 -7.50 -0.17
CA SER A 93 -3.58 -6.11 -0.49
C SER A 93 -4.81 -5.99 -1.40
N ASN A 94 -6.00 -5.95 -0.81
CA ASN A 94 -7.18 -5.33 -1.45
C ASN A 94 -7.08 -3.79 -1.38
N PHE A 95 -5.87 -3.27 -1.13
CA PHE A 95 -5.55 -1.87 -1.01
C PHE A 95 -4.74 -1.48 -2.24
N HIS A 96 -5.47 -1.08 -3.27
CA HIS A 96 -4.95 -0.40 -4.43
C HIS A 96 -4.99 1.12 -4.18
N LYS A 97 -4.14 1.88 -4.89
CA LYS A 97 -3.99 3.33 -4.68
C LYS A 97 -5.33 4.08 -4.80
N GLY A 98 -6.24 3.59 -5.64
CA GLY A 98 -7.63 4.08 -5.73
C GLY A 98 -8.46 4.01 -4.45
N LYS A 99 -8.29 2.96 -3.63
CA LYS A 99 -8.96 2.88 -2.32
C LYS A 99 -8.38 3.91 -1.34
N ALA A 100 -7.09 4.19 -1.42
CA ALA A 100 -6.47 5.25 -0.62
C ALA A 100 -7.02 6.63 -1.01
N VAL A 101 -7.04 6.92 -2.31
CA VAL A 101 -7.59 8.17 -2.87
C VAL A 101 -9.03 8.37 -2.40
N ARG A 102 -9.91 7.37 -2.53
CA ARG A 102 -11.31 7.49 -2.08
C ARG A 102 -11.44 7.82 -0.59
N GLU A 103 -10.60 7.27 0.27
CA GLU A 103 -10.67 7.62 1.70
C GLU A 103 -10.15 9.03 1.99
N ILE A 104 -9.11 9.47 1.29
CA ILE A 104 -8.65 10.87 1.40
C ILE A 104 -9.74 11.81 0.90
N LEU A 105 -10.38 11.51 -0.25
CA LEU A 105 -11.46 12.32 -0.82
C LEU A 105 -12.59 12.56 0.18
N LYS A 106 -13.03 11.53 0.93
CA LYS A 106 -14.05 11.70 1.99
C LYS A 106 -13.70 12.77 3.03
N THR A 107 -12.42 13.02 3.28
CA THR A 107 -11.96 14.06 4.23
C THR A 107 -11.82 15.44 3.60
N VAL A 108 -11.53 15.52 2.29
CA VAL A 108 -11.27 16.80 1.60
C VAL A 108 -12.47 17.37 0.86
N THR A 109 -13.50 16.56 0.56
CA THR A 109 -14.71 17.04 -0.12
C THR A 109 -15.42 18.15 0.68
N SER A 110 -15.36 18.12 2.00
CA SER A 110 -15.90 19.18 2.87
C SER A 110 -15.08 20.48 2.84
N LEU A 111 -13.84 20.43 2.36
CA LEU A 111 -12.87 21.53 2.40
C LEU A 111 -12.82 22.35 1.10
N ARG A 112 -13.65 22.02 0.09
CA ARG A 112 -13.64 22.66 -1.25
C ARG A 112 -12.24 22.73 -1.89
N LEU A 113 -11.39 21.75 -1.60
CA LEU A 113 -10.07 21.63 -2.22
C LEU A 113 -10.20 20.97 -3.59
N LEU A 114 -9.30 21.34 -4.52
CA LEU A 114 -9.12 20.62 -5.77
C LEU A 114 -8.07 19.51 -5.58
N PRO A 115 -8.46 18.23 -5.58
CA PRO A 115 -7.52 17.13 -5.43
C PRO A 115 -6.71 16.95 -6.72
N ILE A 116 -5.39 16.85 -6.60
CA ILE A 116 -4.49 16.56 -7.72
C ILE A 116 -3.66 15.31 -7.38
N TYR A 117 -3.63 14.34 -8.28
CA TYR A 117 -2.85 13.11 -8.14
C TYR A 117 -1.87 12.97 -9.29
N LEU A 118 -0.59 12.73 -8.98
CA LEU A 118 0.46 12.50 -9.95
C LEU A 118 1.05 11.10 -9.72
N GLY A 119 1.18 10.30 -10.77
CA GLY A 119 1.68 8.92 -10.67
C GLY A 119 2.36 8.44 -11.97
N ASP A 120 3.30 7.53 -11.87
CA ASP A 120 4.18 7.07 -12.96
C ASP A 120 4.02 5.59 -13.31
N ASP A 121 3.35 4.81 -12.45
CA ASP A 121 3.30 3.35 -12.56
C ASP A 121 1.90 2.80 -12.85
N GLN A 122 1.84 1.54 -13.29
CA GLN A 122 0.57 0.86 -13.58
C GLN A 122 -0.35 0.76 -12.35
N THR A 123 0.19 0.83 -11.14
CA THR A 123 -0.61 0.76 -9.91
C THR A 123 -1.31 2.09 -9.60
N ASP A 124 -0.89 3.20 -10.23
CA ASP A 124 -1.55 4.51 -10.18
C ASP A 124 -2.85 4.57 -11.00
N GLU A 125 -3.05 3.66 -11.94
CA GLU A 125 -4.29 3.59 -12.75
C GLU A 125 -5.55 3.40 -11.90
N ASP A 126 -5.42 2.70 -10.77
CA ASP A 126 -6.48 2.60 -9.77
C ASP A 126 -6.79 3.95 -9.10
N ALA A 127 -5.76 4.78 -8.87
CA ALA A 127 -5.90 6.13 -8.32
C ALA A 127 -6.52 7.09 -9.33
N PHE A 128 -6.10 7.04 -10.60
CA PHE A 128 -6.68 7.86 -11.67
C PHE A 128 -8.17 7.58 -11.83
N ARG A 129 -8.56 6.30 -11.95
CA ARG A 129 -9.98 5.90 -11.99
C ARG A 129 -10.78 6.34 -10.77
N ALA A 130 -10.16 6.33 -9.58
CA ALA A 130 -10.81 6.79 -8.36
C ALA A 130 -11.01 8.30 -8.29
N LEU A 131 -10.14 9.07 -8.96
CA LEU A 131 -10.16 10.53 -8.97
C LEU A 131 -11.00 11.12 -10.11
N LYS A 132 -11.30 10.33 -11.14
CA LYS A 132 -12.04 10.73 -12.35
C LYS A 132 -13.32 11.48 -11.99
N GLY A 133 -13.46 12.70 -12.52
CA GLY A 133 -14.60 13.59 -12.29
C GLY A 133 -14.66 14.28 -10.91
N GLN A 134 -13.68 14.05 -10.02
CA GLN A 134 -13.60 14.64 -8.68
C GLN A 134 -12.30 15.41 -8.43
N GLY A 135 -11.35 15.38 -9.37
CA GLY A 135 -10.06 16.03 -9.28
C GLY A 135 -9.29 15.94 -10.59
N ILE A 136 -7.99 16.22 -10.54
CA ILE A 136 -7.08 16.15 -11.69
C ILE A 136 -6.10 15.01 -11.48
N SER A 137 -6.04 14.10 -12.44
CA SER A 137 -5.05 13.02 -12.50
C SER A 137 -4.00 13.26 -13.59
N VAL A 138 -2.73 13.03 -13.25
CA VAL A 138 -1.60 13.27 -14.16
C VAL A 138 -0.68 12.04 -14.17
N PHE A 139 -0.51 11.44 -15.34
CA PHE A 139 0.46 10.38 -15.56
C PHE A 139 1.85 10.95 -15.81
N ILE A 140 2.90 10.34 -15.25
CA ILE A 140 4.29 10.75 -15.43
C ILE A 140 4.99 9.68 -16.27
N GLY A 141 5.26 10.00 -17.53
CA GLY A 141 5.93 9.10 -18.45
C GLY A 141 5.64 9.41 -19.92
N PRO A 142 6.02 8.51 -20.82
CA PRO A 142 5.75 8.68 -22.24
C PRO A 142 4.25 8.74 -22.52
N ALA A 143 3.79 9.79 -23.22
CA ALA A 143 2.38 9.96 -23.62
C ALA A 143 1.87 8.86 -24.57
N THR A 144 2.76 8.00 -25.06
CA THR A 144 2.43 6.85 -25.91
C THR A 144 1.89 5.66 -25.14
N LEU A 145 1.98 5.65 -23.80
CA LEU A 145 1.42 4.59 -22.97
C LEU A 145 -0.06 4.87 -22.66
N PRO A 146 -0.94 3.86 -22.75
CA PRO A 146 -2.33 4.02 -22.36
C PRO A 146 -2.44 4.27 -20.85
N SER A 147 -3.21 5.27 -20.46
CA SER A 147 -3.49 5.63 -19.06
C SER A 147 -4.90 6.19 -18.91
N GLU A 148 -5.51 5.97 -17.74
CA GLU A 148 -6.79 6.57 -17.32
C GLU A 148 -6.63 7.99 -16.75
N ALA A 149 -5.41 8.52 -16.69
CA ALA A 149 -5.13 9.88 -16.25
C ALA A 149 -5.71 10.94 -17.21
N ASP A 150 -6.06 12.11 -16.66
CA ASP A 150 -6.59 13.24 -17.44
C ASP A 150 -5.49 13.94 -18.27
N PHE A 151 -4.26 13.98 -17.73
CA PHE A 151 -3.11 14.65 -18.33
C PHE A 151 -1.84 13.81 -18.22
N PHE A 152 -0.77 14.26 -18.91
CA PHE A 152 0.54 13.65 -18.81
C PHE A 152 1.65 14.70 -18.58
N LEU A 153 2.72 14.28 -17.91
CA LEU A 153 4.01 14.96 -17.83
C LEU A 153 5.11 13.96 -18.23
N ARG A 154 6.15 14.42 -18.92
CA ARG A 154 7.12 13.51 -19.54
C ARG A 154 8.05 12.85 -18.54
N ASN A 155 8.36 13.55 -17.46
CA ASN A 155 9.34 13.14 -16.46
C ASN A 155 9.20 13.97 -15.17
N THR A 156 10.03 13.67 -14.18
CA THR A 156 10.05 14.33 -12.87
C THR A 156 10.47 15.81 -12.90
N ASN A 157 11.22 16.27 -13.91
CA ASN A 157 11.54 17.70 -14.04
C ASN A 157 10.28 18.52 -14.37
N GLU A 158 9.42 17.99 -15.24
CA GLU A 158 8.13 18.64 -15.54
C GLU A 158 7.18 18.60 -14.34
N VAL A 159 7.29 17.59 -13.48
CA VAL A 159 6.57 17.58 -12.18
C VAL A 159 7.02 18.73 -11.28
N GLN A 160 8.33 19.00 -11.21
CA GLN A 160 8.85 20.13 -10.44
C GLN A 160 8.33 21.47 -10.97
N GLU A 161 8.39 21.68 -12.29
CA GLU A 161 7.88 22.88 -12.94
C GLU A 161 6.36 23.04 -12.72
N PHE A 162 5.60 21.95 -12.83
CA PHE A 162 4.17 21.94 -12.52
C PHE A 162 3.89 22.42 -11.09
N LEU A 163 4.59 21.84 -10.10
CA LEU A 163 4.42 22.21 -8.69
C LEU A 163 4.86 23.66 -8.43
N PHE A 164 5.93 24.13 -9.08
CA PHE A 164 6.36 25.53 -9.00
C PHE A 164 5.28 26.48 -9.52
N ARG A 165 4.69 26.18 -10.69
CA ARG A 165 3.57 26.97 -11.22
C ARG A 165 2.34 26.96 -10.32
N CYS A 166 2.01 25.82 -9.70
CA CYS A 166 0.93 25.75 -8.71
C CYS A 166 1.18 26.69 -7.51
N GLN A 167 2.44 26.80 -7.06
CA GLN A 167 2.80 27.73 -5.98
C GLN A 167 2.62 29.20 -6.41
N GLU A 168 3.02 29.54 -7.63
CA GLU A 168 2.85 30.90 -8.16
C GLU A 168 1.37 31.29 -8.28
N VAL A 169 0.53 30.40 -8.81
CA VAL A 169 -0.93 30.62 -8.88
C VAL A 169 -1.52 30.83 -7.48
N ARG A 170 -1.09 30.05 -6.49
CA ARG A 170 -1.52 30.21 -5.10
C ARG A 170 -1.13 31.58 -4.53
N ARG A 171 0.10 32.07 -4.81
CA ARG A 171 0.56 33.38 -4.33
C ARG A 171 -0.27 34.52 -4.92
N VAL A 172 -0.58 34.46 -6.21
CA VAL A 172 -1.40 35.45 -6.90
C VAL A 172 -2.85 35.42 -6.40
N GLY A 173 -3.44 34.24 -6.18
CA GLY A 173 -4.80 34.10 -5.67
C GLY A 173 -5.00 34.64 -4.24
N ILE A 174 -3.96 34.63 -3.41
CA ILE A 174 -3.99 35.24 -2.06
C ILE A 174 -3.95 36.77 -2.15
N HIS A 175 -3.27 37.35 -3.15
CA HIS A 175 -3.18 38.81 -3.30
C HIS A 175 -4.49 39.43 -3.80
N CYS A 176 -5.29 38.69 -4.58
CA CYS A 176 -6.58 39.18 -5.06
C CYS A 176 -7.73 39.08 -4.02
N SER A 177 -7.55 38.35 -2.91
CA SER A 177 -8.58 38.15 -1.88
C SER A 177 -8.45 39.06 -0.65
N GLY A 178 -7.43 39.93 -0.60
CA GLY A 178 -7.23 40.93 0.46
C GLY A 178 -7.67 42.35 0.11
N ALA A 179 -8.32 42.56 -1.04
CA ALA A 179 -8.80 43.86 -1.50
C ALA A 179 -10.32 43.83 -1.70
N THR A 180 -11.07 43.77 -0.59
CA THR A 180 -12.48 44.15 -0.50
C THR A 180 -12.75 44.70 0.88
#